data_AF-K2N309-F1
#
_entry.id   AF-K2N309-F1
#
_cell.length_a   1.000
_cell.length_b   1.000
_cell.length_c   1.000
_cell.angle_alpha   90.00
_cell.angle_beta   90.00
_cell.angle_gamma   90.00
#
_symmetry.space_group_name_H-M   'P 1'
#
loop_
_entity.id
_entity.type
_entity.pdbx_description
1 polymer ?
#
loop_
_entity_poly.entity_id
_entity_poly.type
_entity_poly.pdbx_seq_one_letter_code
_entity_poly.pdbx_strand_id
1 'polypeptide(L)'
;MLSRVAAVMAPRTPNRRRVTGSSGRRREGRESERQRPNMSRRVVTSAVLLLVAIMFCGSGAVPTEASKSGDKIIFQGEESFSDAENATLKQAFDSFRAPSLVYVNGVVVATVEAHYTNRTNGKSCVSIASKSMKSDGRTWSKGSAIVFDHYDVRIDRLLRPTTIVKENGYEVNALVGGYDTSGAPLTNVDGGYWMPIIADGNVLRGKDDKEFQWNHIKSTTKLQDVKDHSTKPKRFKEFLGGGGAGIKMEKDGRYVLPIQALKNNGKNVSLVILAEKSSSGWAFSSDTSRDGCIQPAVLEWEDEE
;
A
#
# COMPACT_ATOMS: atom_id res chain seq x y z
N MET A 1 19.56 -47.70 -36.68
CA MET A 1 19.52 -47.36 -38.13
C MET A 1 19.43 -45.84 -38.28
N LEU A 2 19.87 -45.31 -39.41
CA LEU A 2 20.05 -43.86 -39.70
C LEU A 2 18.70 -43.10 -39.61
N SER A 3 18.60 -42.01 -38.83
CA SER A 3 19.01 -40.63 -39.15
C SER A 3 18.23 -39.97 -40.29
N ARG A 4 17.58 -38.82 -40.00
CA ARG A 4 17.46 -37.67 -40.91
C ARG A 4 17.07 -36.38 -40.18
N VAL A 5 17.99 -35.42 -40.21
CA VAL A 5 17.77 -34.00 -39.90
C VAL A 5 17.25 -33.30 -41.16
N ALA A 6 16.40 -32.28 -41.01
CA ALA A 6 16.05 -31.34 -42.08
C ALA A 6 16.54 -29.93 -41.71
N ALA A 7 17.08 -29.20 -42.69
CA ALA A 7 17.93 -28.03 -42.46
C ALA A 7 17.26 -26.67 -42.74
N VAL A 8 17.91 -25.63 -42.20
CA VAL A 8 17.59 -24.19 -42.34
C VAL A 8 17.68 -23.71 -43.80
N MET A 9 16.86 -22.73 -44.17
CA MET A 9 17.03 -21.92 -45.38
C MET A 9 17.26 -20.44 -45.04
N ALA A 10 18.27 -19.82 -45.65
CA ALA A 10 18.67 -18.44 -45.38
C ALA A 10 18.28 -17.48 -46.54
N PRO A 11 17.98 -16.19 -46.28
CA PRO A 11 17.77 -15.19 -47.34
C PRO A 11 19.09 -14.74 -47.99
N ARG A 12 19.03 -14.43 -49.28
CA ARG A 12 20.18 -14.01 -50.10
C ARG A 12 20.44 -12.50 -50.02
N THR A 13 21.70 -12.11 -50.15
CA THR A 13 22.14 -10.73 -50.40
C THR A 13 21.82 -10.27 -51.83
N PRO A 14 21.75 -8.95 -52.04
CA PRO A 14 22.46 -8.36 -53.18
C PRO A 14 23.36 -7.19 -52.77
N ASN A 15 24.43 -6.98 -53.55
CA ASN A 15 25.51 -6.05 -53.24
C ASN A 15 25.72 -5.09 -54.43
N ARG A 16 25.62 -3.76 -54.23
CA ARG A 16 26.12 -2.76 -55.20
C ARG A 16 26.76 -1.52 -54.54
N ARG A 17 27.91 -1.17 -55.11
CA ARG A 17 28.87 -0.07 -54.87
C ARG A 17 28.23 1.33 -54.62
N ARG A 18 28.75 2.16 -53.69
CA ARG A 18 29.94 3.07 -53.77
C ARG A 18 29.67 4.26 -54.74
N VAL A 19 29.75 5.54 -54.36
CA VAL A 19 30.97 6.37 -54.13
C VAL A 19 30.61 7.77 -53.57
N THR A 20 31.54 8.39 -52.80
CA THR A 20 31.71 9.80 -52.30
C THR A 20 30.72 10.91 -52.71
N GLY A 21 30.27 11.82 -51.83
CA GLY A 21 31.02 13.00 -51.31
C GLY A 21 30.20 14.28 -51.58
N SER A 22 30.38 15.48 -51.00
CA SER A 22 31.32 16.05 -50.01
C SER A 22 30.73 17.36 -49.42
N SER A 23 31.38 17.98 -48.43
CA SER A 23 31.33 19.43 -48.04
C SER A 23 30.04 20.26 -48.21
N GLY A 24 29.52 21.02 -47.23
CA GLY A 24 30.10 21.52 -45.97
C GLY A 24 29.78 23.02 -45.78
N ARG A 25 30.41 23.64 -44.76
CA ARG A 25 30.52 25.10 -44.50
C ARG A 25 29.50 25.78 -43.56
N ARG A 26 30.00 26.14 -42.37
CA ARG A 26 29.48 27.12 -41.40
C ARG A 26 29.25 28.52 -42.03
N ARG A 27 28.33 29.31 -41.48
CA ARG A 27 28.65 30.58 -40.76
C ARG A 27 27.47 31.18 -39.99
N GLU A 28 27.80 31.94 -38.95
CA GLU A 28 26.86 32.72 -38.11
C GLU A 28 26.40 34.01 -38.79
N GLY A 29 25.37 34.67 -38.25
CA GLY A 29 25.31 36.14 -38.32
C GLY A 29 23.95 36.84 -38.15
N ARG A 30 23.81 37.54 -37.02
CA ARG A 30 23.12 38.82 -36.78
C ARG A 30 21.61 38.90 -36.50
N GLU A 31 21.31 39.87 -35.64
CA GLU A 31 20.01 40.38 -35.18
C GLU A 31 19.36 41.33 -36.21
N SER A 32 18.03 41.47 -36.13
CA SER A 32 17.34 42.72 -36.47
C SER A 32 15.95 42.86 -35.84
N GLU A 33 15.72 43.98 -35.16
CA GLU A 33 14.42 44.56 -34.77
C GLU A 33 14.21 45.81 -35.67
N ARG A 34 13.01 46.29 -36.06
CA ARG A 34 11.62 46.18 -35.59
C ARG A 34 10.63 46.20 -36.77
N GLN A 35 9.44 45.62 -36.60
CA GLN A 35 8.16 46.36 -36.69
C GLN A 35 6.94 45.49 -36.37
N ARG A 36 6.02 46.01 -35.54
CA ARG A 36 4.59 45.67 -35.57
C ARG A 36 3.86 46.77 -36.34
N PRO A 37 2.80 46.43 -37.09
CA PRO A 37 1.54 47.08 -36.78
C PRO A 37 0.29 46.19 -36.85
N ASN A 38 -0.64 46.51 -35.95
CA ASN A 38 -2.09 46.29 -35.98
C ASN A 38 -2.71 44.89 -35.81
N MET A 39 -3.93 44.94 -35.27
CA MET A 39 -4.71 43.83 -34.73
C MET A 39 -5.69 43.25 -35.76
N SER A 40 -5.91 41.93 -35.70
CA SER A 40 -7.18 41.33 -36.12
C SER A 40 -7.70 40.39 -35.02
N ARG A 41 -9.03 40.38 -34.87
CA ARG A 41 -9.77 39.98 -33.67
C ARG A 41 -9.90 38.46 -33.48
N ARG A 42 -9.78 38.05 -32.20
CA ARG A 42 -10.44 36.88 -31.54
C ARG A 42 -9.95 35.47 -31.91
N VAL A 43 -10.35 34.50 -31.05
CA VAL A 43 -10.04 33.06 -31.07
C VAL A 43 -8.57 32.79 -30.64
N VAL A 44 -8.23 32.19 -29.49
CA VAL A 44 -8.99 31.38 -28.50
C VAL A 44 -8.70 31.85 -27.06
N THR A 45 -9.73 32.23 -26.30
CA THR A 45 -9.66 32.37 -24.84
C THR A 45 -9.92 31.02 -24.16
N SER A 46 -8.89 30.19 -23.97
CA SER A 46 -9.04 28.88 -23.31
C SER A 46 -7.81 28.38 -22.52
N ALA A 47 -6.86 29.26 -22.18
CA ALA A 47 -5.64 28.92 -21.44
C ALA A 47 -5.48 29.65 -20.09
N VAL A 48 -6.33 30.64 -19.78
CA VAL A 48 -6.26 31.43 -18.53
C VAL A 48 -7.35 31.02 -17.52
N LEU A 49 -8.31 30.21 -17.93
CA LEU A 49 -9.43 29.72 -17.10
C LEU A 49 -9.10 28.46 -16.26
N LEU A 50 -7.84 28.01 -16.25
CA LEU A 50 -7.42 26.76 -15.60
C LEU A 50 -6.32 26.92 -14.53
N LEU A 51 -5.97 28.16 -14.17
CA LEU A 51 -4.90 28.44 -13.19
C LEU A 51 -5.28 29.39 -12.03
N VAL A 52 -6.55 29.79 -11.92
CA VAL A 52 -7.08 30.53 -10.75
C VAL A 52 -8.44 29.98 -10.33
N ALA A 53 -8.41 28.77 -9.77
CA ALA A 53 -9.54 28.16 -9.06
C ALA A 53 -9.07 27.44 -7.78
N ILE A 54 -7.98 27.94 -7.19
CA ILE A 54 -7.49 27.54 -5.87
C ILE A 54 -7.48 28.80 -5.00
N MET A 55 -8.14 28.70 -3.85
CA MET A 55 -8.39 29.73 -2.83
C MET A 55 -9.57 30.70 -3.07
N PHE A 56 -10.33 30.90 -1.98
CA PHE A 56 -11.47 31.82 -1.79
C PHE A 56 -12.76 31.58 -2.59
N CYS A 57 -13.60 30.69 -2.04
CA CYS A 57 -15.03 30.92 -1.93
C CYS A 57 -15.46 30.74 -0.47
N GLY A 58 -15.50 31.85 0.28
CA GLY A 58 -16.26 31.92 1.52
C GLY A 58 -17.73 32.08 1.17
N SER A 59 -18.52 31.04 1.40
CA SER A 59 -19.98 31.11 1.26
C SER A 59 -20.60 31.41 2.61
N GLY A 60 -21.35 32.51 2.71
CA GLY A 60 -22.14 32.82 3.90
C GLY A 60 -23.23 31.77 4.08
N ALA A 61 -23.06 30.88 5.06
CA ALA A 61 -24.09 29.91 5.42
C ALA A 61 -25.15 30.60 6.29
N VAL A 62 -26.41 30.51 5.87
CA VAL A 62 -27.57 30.67 6.76
C VAL A 62 -27.41 29.62 7.87
N PRO A 63 -27.69 29.93 9.15
CA PRO A 63 -27.54 28.97 10.25
C PRO A 63 -28.64 27.90 10.19
N THR A 64 -28.50 26.94 9.28
CA THR A 64 -29.10 25.61 9.46
C THR A 64 -28.51 24.99 10.72
N GLU A 65 -29.37 24.36 11.52
CA GLU A 65 -29.02 23.87 12.86
C GLU A 65 -27.73 23.04 12.85
N ALA A 66 -26.91 23.26 13.87
CA ALA A 66 -25.64 22.56 14.03
C ALA A 66 -25.87 21.05 14.20
N SER A 67 -25.87 20.31 13.08
CA SER A 67 -25.70 18.87 13.08
C SER A 67 -24.46 18.55 13.93
N LYS A 68 -24.65 17.81 15.03
CA LYS A 68 -23.61 17.53 16.02
C LYS A 68 -22.50 16.70 15.36
N SER A 69 -21.50 17.39 14.79
CA SER A 69 -20.45 16.77 13.96
C SER A 69 -19.35 16.07 14.78
N GLY A 70 -19.60 15.78 16.07
CA GLY A 70 -18.63 15.15 16.97
C GLY A 70 -18.31 13.70 16.60
N ASP A 71 -19.29 12.94 16.11
CA ASP A 71 -19.18 11.47 15.99
C ASP A 71 -18.53 10.97 14.68
N LYS A 72 -17.88 11.86 13.90
CA LYS A 72 -17.27 11.52 12.60
C LYS A 72 -15.77 11.22 12.63
N ILE A 73 -15.08 11.48 13.73
CA ILE A 73 -13.64 11.22 13.84
C ILE A 73 -13.43 9.78 14.33
N ILE A 74 -12.85 8.92 13.49
CA ILE A 74 -12.60 7.52 13.85
C ILE A 74 -11.48 7.43 14.89
N PHE A 75 -10.35 8.10 14.65
CA PHE A 75 -9.18 8.14 15.52
C PHE A 75 -8.75 9.59 15.74
N GLN A 76 -8.45 9.96 16.98
CA GLN A 76 -8.01 11.31 17.35
C GLN A 76 -6.61 11.26 17.97
N GLY A 77 -5.74 12.22 17.67
CA GLY A 77 -4.44 12.33 18.34
C GLY A 77 -4.58 12.38 19.86
N GLU A 78 -3.59 11.84 20.56
CA GLU A 78 -3.55 11.59 22.02
C GLU A 78 -4.52 10.51 22.53
N GLU A 79 -5.36 9.93 21.66
CA GLU A 79 -6.22 8.80 22.02
C GLU A 79 -5.40 7.58 22.48
N SER A 80 -5.92 6.89 23.49
CA SER A 80 -5.18 5.88 24.24
C SER A 80 -5.85 4.51 24.25
N PHE A 81 -5.17 3.50 23.72
CA PHE A 81 -5.66 2.13 23.58
C PHE A 81 -4.92 1.18 24.52
N SER A 82 -5.61 0.13 24.99
CA SER A 82 -4.96 -0.99 25.66
C SER A 82 -4.30 -1.92 24.64
N ASP A 83 -3.16 -2.47 25.02
CA ASP A 83 -2.51 -3.54 24.28
C ASP A 83 -3.32 -4.85 24.33
N ALA A 84 -3.31 -5.60 23.24
CA ALA A 84 -4.05 -6.85 23.06
C ALA A 84 -3.64 -7.97 24.03
N GLU A 85 -2.33 -8.16 24.25
CA GLU A 85 -1.79 -9.24 25.09
C GLU A 85 -1.50 -8.75 26.52
N ASN A 86 -1.45 -7.43 26.73
CA ASN A 86 -1.39 -6.81 28.06
C ASN A 86 -2.38 -5.65 28.21
N ALA A 87 -3.63 -5.96 28.63
CA ALA A 87 -4.67 -4.96 28.81
C ALA A 87 -4.33 -3.83 29.82
N THR A 88 -3.37 -4.05 30.73
CA THR A 88 -2.89 -3.01 31.68
C THR A 88 -1.94 -2.00 31.05
N LEU A 89 -1.27 -2.39 29.96
CA LEU A 89 -0.48 -1.48 29.15
C LEU A 89 -1.43 -0.64 28.30
N LYS A 90 -1.48 0.67 28.59
CA LYS A 90 -2.28 1.63 27.83
C LYS A 90 -1.38 2.68 27.18
N GLN A 91 -1.34 2.71 25.85
CA GLN A 91 -0.50 3.61 25.06
C GLN A 91 -1.35 4.72 24.43
N ALA A 92 -0.91 5.98 24.60
CA ALA A 92 -1.43 7.14 23.88
C ALA A 92 -0.67 7.32 22.55
N PHE A 93 -1.35 7.66 21.46
CA PHE A 93 -0.72 7.81 20.14
C PHE A 93 -0.76 9.24 19.64
N ASP A 94 0.36 9.69 19.08
CA ASP A 94 0.55 11.06 18.62
C ASP A 94 -0.17 11.30 17.27
N SER A 95 -0.23 10.30 16.39
CA SER A 95 -1.01 10.37 15.13
C SER A 95 -1.36 8.99 14.55
N PHE A 96 -2.37 8.95 13.67
CA PHE A 96 -2.83 7.73 13.00
C PHE A 96 -2.73 7.86 11.47
N ARG A 97 -2.26 6.81 10.79
CA ARG A 97 -1.93 6.84 9.35
C ARG A 97 -2.25 5.53 8.64
N ALA A 98 -2.11 5.54 7.31
CA ALA A 98 -2.25 4.38 6.42
C ALA A 98 -3.46 3.48 6.73
N PRO A 99 -4.69 4.01 6.62
CA PRO A 99 -5.89 3.26 6.97
C PRO A 99 -6.12 2.05 6.06
N SER A 100 -6.70 1.04 6.66
CA SER A 100 -7.10 -0.23 6.08
C SER A 100 -8.52 -0.53 6.59
N LEU A 101 -9.44 -0.89 5.70
CA LEU A 101 -10.86 -1.00 6.02
C LEU A 101 -11.43 -2.29 5.45
N VAL A 102 -12.04 -3.11 6.29
CA VAL A 102 -12.74 -4.35 5.87
C VAL A 102 -14.12 -4.45 6.50
N TYR A 103 -15.00 -5.17 5.82
CA TYR A 103 -16.33 -5.53 6.31
C TYR A 103 -16.37 -7.02 6.64
N VAL A 104 -16.73 -7.35 7.88
CA VAL A 104 -16.68 -8.71 8.44
C VAL A 104 -17.85 -8.91 9.41
N ASN A 105 -18.67 -9.96 9.22
CA ASN A 105 -19.80 -10.31 10.08
C ASN A 105 -20.76 -9.12 10.45
N GLY A 106 -21.06 -8.22 9.52
CA GLY A 106 -21.92 -7.05 9.80
C GLY A 106 -21.22 -5.88 10.49
N VAL A 107 -19.90 -5.91 10.57
CA VAL A 107 -19.06 -4.90 11.23
C VAL A 107 -18.04 -4.36 10.25
N VAL A 108 -17.89 -3.05 10.21
CA VAL A 108 -16.77 -2.36 9.56
C VAL A 108 -15.62 -2.28 10.57
N VAL A 109 -14.45 -2.77 10.19
CA VAL A 109 -13.22 -2.69 11.00
C VAL A 109 -12.25 -1.76 10.29
N ALA A 110 -11.87 -0.68 10.97
CA ALA A 110 -10.85 0.27 10.53
C ALA A 110 -9.56 0.00 11.30
N THR A 111 -8.49 -0.32 10.58
CA THR A 111 -7.15 -0.60 11.09
C THR A 111 -6.18 0.46 10.58
N VAL A 112 -5.29 0.96 11.43
CA VAL A 112 -4.37 2.07 11.14
C VAL A 112 -2.99 1.82 11.74
N GLU A 113 -1.97 2.41 11.13
CA GLU A 113 -0.70 2.67 11.81
C GLU A 113 -0.96 3.69 12.93
N ALA A 114 -0.50 3.41 14.15
CA ALA A 114 -0.63 4.28 15.31
C ALA A 114 0.78 4.70 15.77
N HIS A 115 1.13 5.94 15.49
CA HIS A 115 2.50 6.48 15.67
C HIS A 115 2.63 7.09 17.07
N TYR A 116 3.71 6.80 17.77
CA TYR A 116 3.97 7.36 19.11
C TYR A 116 5.46 7.50 19.41
N THR A 117 5.79 8.39 20.35
CA THR A 117 7.11 8.42 20.99
C THR A 117 7.12 7.54 22.25
N ASN A 118 7.99 6.53 22.28
CA ASN A 118 8.17 5.68 23.44
C ASN A 118 8.80 6.48 24.60
N ARG A 119 8.04 6.67 25.69
CA ARG A 119 8.43 7.54 26.81
C ARG A 119 9.63 7.04 27.61
N THR A 120 9.98 5.75 27.53
CA THR A 120 11.08 5.16 28.29
C THR A 120 12.44 5.37 27.62
N ASN A 121 12.48 5.44 26.29
CA ASN A 121 13.74 5.50 25.52
C ASN A 121 13.78 6.56 24.41
N GLY A 122 12.72 7.34 24.22
CA GLY A 122 12.62 8.41 23.23
C GLY A 122 12.49 7.95 21.77
N LYS A 123 12.36 6.64 21.50
CA LYS A 123 12.21 6.12 20.14
C LYS A 123 10.88 6.53 19.50
N SER A 124 10.91 6.82 18.20
CA SER A 124 9.70 6.92 17.38
C SER A 124 9.25 5.52 16.96
N CYS A 125 8.13 5.07 17.53
CA CYS A 125 7.57 3.74 17.33
C CYS A 125 6.26 3.80 16.55
N VAL A 126 5.87 2.69 15.93
CA VAL A 126 4.61 2.56 15.21
C VAL A 126 3.92 1.25 15.58
N SER A 127 2.74 1.36 16.18
CA SER A 127 1.85 0.27 16.54
C SER A 127 0.78 0.05 15.46
N ILE A 128 -0.07 -0.96 15.65
CA ILE A 128 -1.33 -1.08 14.91
C ILE A 128 -2.47 -0.82 15.87
N ALA A 129 -3.40 0.06 15.52
CA ALA A 129 -4.66 0.25 16.25
C ALA A 129 -5.85 -0.08 15.35
N SER A 130 -6.92 -0.58 15.95
CA SER A 130 -8.17 -0.88 15.26
C SER A 130 -9.39 -0.41 16.05
N LYS A 131 -10.38 0.10 15.32
CA LYS A 131 -11.73 0.37 15.82
C LYS A 131 -12.74 -0.31 14.94
N SER A 132 -13.92 -0.57 15.49
CA SER A 132 -15.00 -1.25 14.79
C SER A 132 -16.33 -0.50 14.92
N MET A 133 -17.20 -0.66 13.93
CA MET A 133 -18.53 -0.05 13.93
C MET A 133 -19.51 -1.03 13.28
N LYS A 134 -20.68 -1.23 13.88
CA LYS A 134 -21.77 -2.00 13.25
C LYS A 134 -22.19 -1.32 11.94
N SER A 135 -22.67 -2.08 10.96
CA SER A 135 -23.13 -1.54 9.68
C SER A 135 -24.32 -0.57 9.77
N ASP A 136 -24.98 -0.45 10.93
CA ASP A 136 -25.98 0.59 11.20
C ASP A 136 -25.39 2.00 11.35
N GLY A 137 -24.05 2.12 11.37
CA GLY A 137 -23.32 3.38 11.14
C GLY A 137 -23.32 4.36 12.32
N ARG A 138 -23.64 3.90 13.53
CA ARG A 138 -23.94 4.80 14.66
C ARG A 138 -22.74 5.25 15.48
N THR A 139 -21.85 4.33 15.85
CA THR A 139 -20.80 4.62 16.85
C THR A 139 -19.60 3.70 16.66
N TRP A 140 -18.40 4.28 16.62
CA TRP A 140 -17.15 3.53 16.65
C TRP A 140 -16.87 3.03 18.06
N SER A 141 -16.34 1.81 18.13
CA SER A 141 -15.98 1.14 19.37
C SER A 141 -14.75 1.79 20.02
N LYS A 142 -14.45 1.41 21.28
CA LYS A 142 -13.26 1.94 21.99
C LYS A 142 -11.98 1.51 21.28
N GLY A 143 -11.99 0.32 20.70
CA GLY A 143 -10.90 -0.21 19.90
C GLY A 143 -9.82 -0.93 20.71
N SER A 144 -8.87 -1.49 19.98
CA SER A 144 -7.81 -2.36 20.47
C SER A 144 -6.52 -2.07 19.70
N ALA A 145 -5.36 -2.23 20.33
CA ALA A 145 -4.07 -2.04 19.67
C ALA A 145 -3.10 -3.21 19.92
N ILE A 146 -2.20 -3.43 18.98
CA ILE A 146 -0.95 -4.16 19.19
C ILE A 146 0.11 -3.09 19.36
N VAL A 147 0.47 -2.78 20.60
CA VAL A 147 1.35 -1.65 20.93
C VAL A 147 2.78 -1.94 20.47
N PHE A 148 3.25 -3.16 20.65
CA PHE A 148 4.51 -3.65 20.09
C PHE A 148 4.43 -5.15 19.78
N ASP A 149 5.40 -5.69 19.04
CA ASP A 149 5.47 -7.11 18.79
C ASP A 149 6.01 -7.86 20.03
N HIS A 150 5.19 -8.71 20.64
CA HIS A 150 5.53 -9.47 21.85
C HIS A 150 6.51 -10.64 21.60
N TYR A 151 6.82 -10.95 20.33
CA TYR A 151 7.58 -12.13 19.90
C TYR A 151 8.94 -11.79 19.27
N ASP A 152 9.15 -10.55 18.82
CA ASP A 152 10.45 -10.04 18.38
C ASP A 152 10.68 -8.58 18.80
N VAL A 153 11.32 -8.41 19.95
CA VAL A 153 11.63 -7.12 20.60
C VAL A 153 12.50 -6.16 19.79
N ARG A 154 12.93 -6.53 18.58
CA ARG A 154 13.60 -5.64 17.62
C ARG A 154 12.60 -4.85 16.77
N ILE A 155 11.32 -5.24 16.74
CA ILE A 155 10.28 -4.54 15.99
C ILE A 155 9.79 -3.35 16.81
N ASP A 156 10.26 -2.15 16.47
CA ASP A 156 9.77 -0.88 17.00
C ASP A 156 8.63 -0.29 16.15
N ARG A 157 8.46 -0.76 14.90
CA ARG A 157 7.53 -0.21 13.91
C ARG A 157 6.81 -1.30 13.13
N LEU A 158 5.48 -1.35 13.22
CA LEU A 158 4.56 -2.16 12.42
C LEU A 158 3.91 -1.28 11.34
N LEU A 159 4.26 -1.48 10.07
CA LEU A 159 3.96 -0.55 8.98
C LEU A 159 3.06 -1.16 7.89
N ARG A 160 2.23 -0.29 7.27
CA ARG A 160 1.34 -0.58 6.15
C ARG A 160 0.38 -1.77 6.37
N PRO A 161 -0.51 -1.71 7.39
CA PRO A 161 -1.54 -2.72 7.58
C PRO A 161 -2.35 -2.91 6.31
N THR A 162 -2.31 -4.14 5.81
CA THR A 162 -3.08 -4.58 4.65
C THR A 162 -3.98 -5.72 5.12
N THR A 163 -5.23 -5.38 5.41
CA THR A 163 -6.18 -6.30 6.05
C THR A 163 -6.85 -7.24 5.06
N ILE A 164 -7.25 -8.42 5.53
CA ILE A 164 -7.98 -9.41 4.75
C ILE A 164 -8.87 -10.25 5.68
N VAL A 165 -10.11 -10.49 5.26
CA VAL A 165 -11.09 -11.27 6.05
C VAL A 165 -10.85 -12.76 5.84
N LYS A 166 -10.72 -13.52 6.93
CA LYS A 166 -10.44 -14.96 6.88
C LYS A 166 -11.67 -15.77 6.49
N GLU A 167 -11.44 -17.00 6.03
CA GLU A 167 -12.47 -17.92 5.48
C GLU A 167 -13.70 -18.10 6.36
N ASN A 168 -13.56 -18.02 7.68
CA ASN A 168 -14.68 -18.19 8.61
C ASN A 168 -15.61 -16.97 8.71
N GLY A 169 -15.22 -15.81 8.18
CA GLY A 169 -16.03 -14.59 8.18
C GLY A 169 -16.13 -13.86 9.53
N TYR A 170 -15.31 -14.20 10.54
CA TYR A 170 -15.26 -13.52 11.85
C TYR A 170 -13.88 -12.93 12.17
N GLU A 171 -12.82 -13.53 11.64
CA GLU A 171 -11.44 -13.11 11.86
C GLU A 171 -10.90 -12.25 10.72
N VAL A 172 -9.95 -11.38 11.04
CA VAL A 172 -9.24 -10.50 10.11
C VAL A 172 -7.74 -10.65 10.36
N ASN A 173 -7.01 -10.93 9.29
CA ASN A 173 -5.55 -10.84 9.27
C ASN A 173 -5.13 -9.45 8.78
N ALA A 174 -4.02 -8.91 9.25
CA ALA A 174 -3.34 -7.77 8.63
C ALA A 174 -1.87 -8.12 8.35
N LEU A 175 -1.48 -8.07 7.07
CA LEU A 175 -0.07 -8.11 6.70
C LEU A 175 0.56 -6.75 6.99
N VAL A 176 1.64 -6.73 7.76
CA VAL A 176 2.47 -5.55 8.05
C VAL A 176 3.95 -5.84 7.87
N GLY A 177 4.73 -4.78 7.61
CA GLY A 177 6.19 -4.83 7.73
C GLY A 177 6.60 -4.47 9.15
N GLY A 178 7.20 -5.41 9.87
CA GLY A 178 7.89 -5.15 11.13
C GLY A 178 9.31 -4.66 10.87
N TYR A 179 9.69 -3.53 11.47
CA TYR A 179 11.00 -2.89 11.35
C TYR A 179 11.52 -2.45 12.72
N ASP A 180 12.84 -2.40 12.89
CA ASP A 180 13.46 -1.61 13.98
C ASP A 180 13.29 -0.10 13.72
N THR A 181 13.82 0.77 14.59
CA THR A 181 13.86 2.22 14.37
C THR A 181 14.86 2.71 13.30
N SER A 182 15.69 1.86 12.70
CA SER A 182 16.74 2.27 11.77
C SER A 182 16.19 2.53 10.36
N GLY A 183 16.68 3.60 9.71
CA GLY A 183 16.38 3.93 8.33
C GLY A 183 14.88 4.09 7.98
N ALA A 184 14.62 4.13 6.67
CA ALA A 184 13.27 4.14 6.10
C ALA A 184 12.91 2.73 5.60
N PRO A 185 11.63 2.30 5.70
CA PRO A 185 11.20 1.03 5.13
C PRO A 185 11.40 1.00 3.60
N LEU A 186 11.72 -0.17 3.05
CA LEU A 186 12.04 -0.38 1.63
C LEU A 186 13.21 0.49 1.15
N THR A 187 14.27 0.58 1.95
CA THR A 187 15.52 1.26 1.53
C THR A 187 16.79 0.47 1.80
N ASN A 188 16.78 -0.53 2.68
CA ASN A 188 18.02 -1.15 3.13
C ASN A 188 18.42 -2.37 2.29
N VAL A 189 19.36 -2.18 1.38
CA VAL A 189 19.89 -3.26 0.52
C VAL A 189 20.97 -4.11 1.20
N ASP A 190 21.68 -3.57 2.20
CA ASP A 190 22.92 -4.15 2.75
C ASP A 190 22.76 -4.75 4.15
N GLY A 191 21.74 -4.36 4.91
CA GLY A 191 21.40 -4.95 6.21
C GLY A 191 20.70 -3.97 7.15
N GLY A 192 19.45 -4.25 7.49
CA GLY A 192 18.65 -3.61 8.53
C GLY A 192 17.65 -4.62 9.09
N TYR A 193 17.06 -4.38 10.26
CA TYR A 193 16.11 -5.35 10.80
C TYR A 193 14.72 -5.16 10.19
N TRP A 194 14.29 -6.17 9.43
CA TRP A 194 12.96 -6.26 8.83
C TRP A 194 12.40 -7.69 8.97
N MET A 195 11.08 -7.79 9.14
CA MET A 195 10.33 -9.05 9.19
C MET A 195 8.91 -8.81 8.67
N PRO A 196 8.36 -9.66 7.77
CA PRO A 196 6.95 -9.61 7.43
C PRO A 196 6.13 -10.28 8.56
N ILE A 197 5.11 -9.59 9.06
CA ILE A 197 4.29 -10.03 10.18
C ILE A 197 2.82 -10.11 9.75
N ILE A 198 2.12 -11.14 10.20
CA ILE A 198 0.65 -11.20 10.20
C ILE A 198 0.19 -10.85 11.61
N ALA A 199 -0.59 -9.78 11.74
CA ALA A 199 -1.41 -9.53 12.93
C ALA A 199 -2.76 -10.23 12.76
N ASP A 200 -3.29 -10.84 13.82
CA ASP A 200 -4.51 -11.65 13.82
C ASP A 200 -5.47 -11.15 14.91
N GLY A 201 -6.74 -10.96 14.55
CA GLY A 201 -7.79 -10.51 15.45
C GLY A 201 -9.18 -10.90 14.93
N ASN A 202 -10.20 -10.73 15.77
CA ASN A 202 -11.54 -11.18 15.47
C ASN A 202 -12.63 -10.20 15.94
N VAL A 203 -13.77 -10.24 15.25
CA VAL A 203 -15.02 -9.67 15.78
C VAL A 203 -15.56 -10.62 16.84
N LEU A 204 -15.84 -10.09 18.04
CA LEU A 204 -16.41 -10.86 19.14
C LEU A 204 -17.80 -11.40 18.80
N ARG A 205 -18.11 -12.59 19.32
CA ARG A 205 -19.40 -13.26 19.13
C ARG A 205 -20.31 -13.00 20.34
N GLY A 206 -21.27 -12.11 20.17
CA GLY A 206 -22.31 -11.79 21.15
C GLY A 206 -23.53 -11.18 20.46
N LYS A 207 -24.67 -11.09 21.16
CA LYS A 207 -25.89 -10.46 20.62
C LYS A 207 -25.71 -8.96 20.43
N ASP A 208 -25.08 -8.29 21.40
CA ASP A 208 -25.07 -6.83 21.46
C ASP A 208 -23.68 -6.21 21.19
N ASP A 209 -22.58 -6.84 21.61
CA ASP A 209 -21.22 -6.29 21.50
C ASP A 209 -20.38 -6.98 20.41
N LYS A 210 -20.70 -6.71 19.14
CA LYS A 210 -19.84 -7.05 18.00
C LYS A 210 -18.68 -6.05 17.86
N GLU A 211 -17.74 -6.05 18.79
CA GLU A 211 -16.48 -5.28 18.70
C GLU A 211 -15.34 -6.13 18.12
N PHE A 212 -14.45 -5.51 17.34
CA PHE A 212 -13.19 -6.12 16.91
C PHE A 212 -12.10 -5.98 17.98
N GLN A 213 -11.37 -7.06 18.25
CA GLN A 213 -10.18 -7.07 19.09
C GLN A 213 -9.05 -7.85 18.42
N TRP A 214 -7.81 -7.41 18.64
CA TRP A 214 -6.63 -8.21 18.32
C TRP A 214 -6.50 -9.38 19.30
N ASN A 215 -5.89 -10.49 18.88
CA ASN A 215 -5.85 -11.70 19.72
C ASN A 215 -5.01 -11.48 20.99
N HIS A 216 -5.62 -11.75 22.15
CA HIS A 216 -4.97 -11.69 23.47
C HIS A 216 -3.96 -12.83 23.74
N ILE A 217 -3.98 -13.88 22.91
CA ILE A 217 -2.97 -14.92 22.83
C ILE A 217 -2.47 -14.90 21.40
N LYS A 218 -1.22 -14.45 21.19
CA LYS A 218 -0.57 -14.44 19.88
C LYS A 218 -1.24 -13.51 18.87
N SER A 219 -1.21 -12.20 19.20
CA SER A 219 -1.65 -11.10 18.34
C SER A 219 -0.88 -11.02 17.02
N THR A 220 0.39 -11.46 17.00
CA THR A 220 1.25 -11.44 15.81
C THR A 220 1.90 -12.80 15.52
N THR A 221 2.24 -13.04 14.26
CA THR A 221 3.02 -14.20 13.79
C THR A 221 3.90 -13.81 12.62
N LYS A 222 5.14 -14.27 12.60
CA LYS A 222 6.07 -14.07 11.47
C LYS A 222 5.56 -14.79 10.23
N LEU A 223 5.42 -14.08 9.11
CA LEU A 223 5.07 -14.68 7.82
C LEU A 223 6.30 -15.40 7.26
N GLN A 224 6.25 -16.74 7.27
CA GLN A 224 7.29 -17.60 6.68
C GLN A 224 6.74 -18.30 5.43
N ASP A 225 7.61 -18.99 4.70
CA ASP A 225 7.26 -19.88 3.58
C ASP A 225 6.45 -19.25 2.43
N VAL A 226 6.59 -17.94 2.20
CA VAL A 226 6.07 -17.30 0.99
C VAL A 226 6.85 -17.84 -0.22
N LYS A 227 6.18 -18.66 -1.04
CA LYS A 227 6.77 -19.27 -2.23
C LYS A 227 7.17 -18.19 -3.23
N ASP A 228 8.42 -18.18 -3.68
CA ASP A 228 8.83 -17.40 -4.85
C ASP A 228 8.98 -18.35 -6.05
N HIS A 229 8.06 -18.26 -7.01
CA HIS A 229 8.12 -19.02 -8.26
C HIS A 229 9.06 -18.39 -9.30
N SER A 230 9.72 -17.27 -8.97
CA SER A 230 10.75 -16.68 -9.83
C SER A 230 11.98 -17.58 -9.95
N THR A 231 12.56 -17.64 -11.15
CA THR A 231 13.87 -18.26 -11.38
C THR A 231 15.03 -17.52 -10.72
N LYS A 232 14.78 -16.34 -10.13
CA LYS A 232 15.75 -15.55 -9.37
C LYS A 232 15.55 -15.78 -7.87
N PRO A 233 16.35 -16.63 -7.20
CA PRO A 233 16.21 -16.88 -5.78
C PRO A 233 16.40 -15.58 -4.98
N LYS A 234 15.54 -15.34 -3.98
CA LYS A 234 15.55 -14.15 -3.12
C LYS A 234 15.56 -12.84 -3.93
N ARG A 235 14.58 -12.64 -4.82
CA ARG A 235 14.51 -11.42 -5.66
C ARG A 235 14.29 -10.11 -4.87
N PHE A 236 13.77 -10.22 -3.64
CA PHE A 236 13.49 -9.12 -2.73
C PHE A 236 14.32 -9.19 -1.45
N LYS A 237 14.70 -8.01 -0.93
CA LYS A 237 15.37 -7.81 0.36
C LYS A 237 14.37 -7.59 1.49
N GLU A 238 13.35 -6.79 1.21
CA GLU A 238 12.27 -6.41 2.12
C GLU A 238 10.95 -6.39 1.36
N PHE A 239 9.84 -6.65 2.04
CA PHE A 239 8.49 -6.36 1.55
C PHE A 239 7.54 -6.03 2.69
N LEU A 240 6.46 -5.31 2.37
CA LEU A 240 5.35 -5.09 3.28
C LEU A 240 4.06 -4.89 2.49
N GLY A 241 2.95 -4.84 3.21
CA GLY A 241 1.65 -4.51 2.64
C GLY A 241 1.64 -3.20 1.82
N GLY A 242 0.78 -3.12 0.82
CA GLY A 242 0.51 -1.88 0.08
C GLY A 242 -0.19 -0.81 0.92
N GLY A 243 -0.87 -1.23 2.00
CA GLY A 243 -1.94 -0.50 2.65
C GLY A 243 -3.30 -0.88 2.06
N GLY A 244 -4.40 -0.35 2.61
CA GLY A 244 -5.74 -0.71 2.16
C GLY A 244 -6.10 -2.16 2.50
N ALA A 245 -6.93 -2.81 1.69
CA ALA A 245 -7.36 -4.19 1.90
C ALA A 245 -6.86 -5.12 0.79
N GLY A 246 -6.63 -6.39 1.13
CA GLY A 246 -6.60 -7.49 0.18
C GLY A 246 -8.03 -7.97 -0.14
N ILE A 247 -8.15 -8.75 -1.21
CA ILE A 247 -9.42 -9.29 -1.70
C ILE A 247 -9.44 -10.82 -1.63
N LYS A 248 -10.65 -11.38 -1.66
CA LYS A 248 -10.88 -12.78 -2.01
C LYS A 248 -11.45 -12.81 -3.43
N MET A 249 -10.83 -13.60 -4.31
CA MET A 249 -11.29 -13.81 -5.68
C MET A 249 -12.61 -14.58 -5.65
N GLU A 250 -13.59 -14.17 -6.45
CA GLU A 250 -14.93 -14.79 -6.47
C GLU A 250 -14.89 -16.19 -7.08
N LYS A 251 -14.13 -16.35 -8.18
CA LYS A 251 -14.16 -17.53 -9.06
C LYS A 251 -13.46 -18.76 -8.48
N ASP A 252 -12.29 -18.56 -7.87
CA ASP A 252 -11.44 -19.64 -7.35
C ASP A 252 -11.25 -19.59 -5.82
N GLY A 253 -11.80 -18.56 -5.17
CA GLY A 253 -11.76 -18.40 -3.72
C GLY A 253 -10.37 -18.06 -3.14
N ARG A 254 -9.34 -17.87 -3.97
CA ARG A 254 -8.00 -17.49 -3.51
C ARG A 254 -7.98 -16.08 -2.96
N TYR A 255 -6.98 -15.80 -2.14
CA TYR A 255 -6.78 -14.51 -1.51
C TYR A 255 -5.65 -13.74 -2.22
N VAL A 256 -5.83 -12.43 -2.40
CA VAL A 256 -4.87 -11.55 -3.07
C VAL A 256 -4.56 -10.35 -2.18
N LEU A 257 -3.30 -10.21 -1.75
CA LEU A 257 -2.84 -9.05 -0.99
C LEU A 257 -1.94 -8.16 -1.86
N PRO A 258 -2.23 -6.85 -1.95
CA PRO A 258 -1.32 -5.89 -2.57
C PRO A 258 -0.08 -5.72 -1.69
N ILE A 259 1.12 -5.85 -2.27
CA ILE A 259 2.37 -5.65 -1.54
C ILE A 259 3.37 -4.81 -2.33
N GLN A 260 4.30 -4.20 -1.62
CA GLN A 260 5.42 -3.46 -2.17
C GLN A 260 6.73 -4.02 -1.61
N ALA A 261 7.75 -4.12 -2.46
CA ALA A 261 8.98 -4.82 -2.16
C ALA A 261 10.23 -4.12 -2.72
N LEU A 262 11.33 -4.21 -1.97
CA LEU A 262 12.65 -3.70 -2.32
C LEU A 262 13.42 -4.80 -3.06
N LYS A 263 13.80 -4.55 -4.31
CA LYS A 263 14.67 -5.47 -5.08
C LYS A 263 16.14 -5.34 -4.69
N ASN A 264 16.92 -6.38 -4.97
CA ASN A 264 18.36 -6.44 -4.73
C ASN A 264 19.19 -5.30 -5.37
N ASN A 265 18.62 -4.53 -6.30
CA ASN A 265 19.25 -3.36 -6.93
C ASN A 265 18.79 -2.01 -6.36
N GLY A 266 18.20 -2.00 -5.15
CA GLY A 266 17.76 -0.77 -4.47
C GLY A 266 16.46 -0.16 -4.99
N LYS A 267 15.73 -0.85 -5.88
CA LYS A 267 14.53 -0.33 -6.52
C LYS A 267 13.26 -0.97 -5.97
N ASN A 268 12.30 -0.13 -5.60
CA ASN A 268 10.98 -0.56 -5.14
C ASN A 268 10.06 -0.93 -6.31
N VAL A 269 9.20 -1.92 -6.08
CA VAL A 269 8.13 -2.35 -6.99
C VAL A 269 6.89 -2.75 -6.22
N SER A 270 5.76 -2.68 -6.90
CA SER A 270 4.50 -3.28 -6.50
C SER A 270 4.37 -4.69 -7.10
N LEU A 271 3.73 -5.58 -6.34
CA LEU A 271 3.29 -6.90 -6.79
C LEU A 271 2.12 -7.38 -5.91
N VAL A 272 1.70 -8.64 -6.06
CA VAL A 272 0.74 -9.25 -5.15
C VAL A 272 1.30 -10.51 -4.50
N ILE A 273 0.79 -10.82 -3.31
CA ILE A 273 0.78 -12.18 -2.79
C ILE A 273 -0.53 -12.83 -3.20
N LEU A 274 -0.44 -13.99 -3.84
CA LEU A 274 -1.54 -14.92 -4.05
C LEU A 274 -1.48 -15.95 -2.92
N ALA A 275 -2.57 -16.19 -2.22
CA ALA A 275 -2.64 -17.20 -1.17
C ALA A 275 -3.78 -18.19 -1.45
N GLU A 276 -3.47 -19.49 -1.37
CA GLU A 276 -4.44 -20.59 -1.50
C GLU A 276 -5.54 -20.50 -0.42
N LYS A 277 -5.18 -19.97 0.76
CA LYS A 277 -6.05 -19.76 1.92
C LYS A 277 -5.73 -18.44 2.61
N SER A 278 -6.67 -17.96 3.41
CA SER A 278 -6.55 -16.70 4.17
C SER A 278 -5.38 -16.65 5.16
N SER A 279 -4.78 -17.81 5.49
CA SER A 279 -3.61 -17.93 6.36
C SER A 279 -2.53 -18.89 5.86
N SER A 280 -2.65 -19.51 4.67
CA SER A 280 -1.63 -20.45 4.16
C SER A 280 -1.56 -20.53 2.63
N GLY A 281 -0.50 -21.15 2.11
CA GLY A 281 -0.26 -21.27 0.66
C GLY A 281 0.11 -19.94 0.00
N TRP A 282 0.85 -19.07 0.70
CA TRP A 282 1.26 -17.75 0.24
C TRP A 282 2.34 -17.88 -0.84
N ALA A 283 2.17 -17.19 -1.95
CA ALA A 283 3.12 -17.14 -3.07
C ALA A 283 3.18 -15.73 -3.66
N PHE A 284 4.37 -15.26 -4.00
CA PHE A 284 4.50 -14.01 -4.76
C PHE A 284 4.05 -14.20 -6.21
N SER A 285 3.40 -13.20 -6.80
CA SER A 285 3.21 -13.17 -8.25
C SER A 285 4.55 -13.24 -8.99
N SER A 286 4.58 -13.97 -10.11
CA SER A 286 5.80 -14.14 -10.94
C SER A 286 6.38 -12.79 -11.37
N ASP A 287 5.51 -11.90 -11.85
CA ASP A 287 5.87 -10.57 -12.31
C ASP A 287 5.71 -9.50 -11.22
N THR A 288 6.29 -8.33 -11.51
CA THR A 288 6.19 -7.11 -10.71
C THR A 288 5.85 -5.93 -11.61
N SER A 289 5.37 -4.83 -11.03
CA SER A 289 5.28 -3.55 -11.72
C SER A 289 6.66 -3.04 -12.18
N ARG A 290 6.64 -1.89 -12.88
CA ARG A 290 7.85 -1.10 -13.16
C ARG A 290 8.47 -0.57 -11.86
N ASP A 291 9.76 -0.27 -11.92
CA ASP A 291 10.52 0.36 -10.85
C ASP A 291 9.88 1.68 -10.39
N GLY A 292 9.81 1.90 -9.09
CA GLY A 292 9.28 3.13 -8.48
C GLY A 292 7.78 3.12 -8.20
N CYS A 293 7.02 2.14 -8.70
CA CYS A 293 5.63 1.94 -8.28
C CYS A 293 5.59 1.43 -6.83
N ILE A 294 4.82 2.11 -5.99
CA ILE A 294 4.66 1.85 -4.54
C ILE A 294 3.17 1.99 -4.16
N GLN A 295 2.81 1.54 -2.95
CA GLN A 295 1.44 1.60 -2.41
C GLN A 295 0.34 1.09 -3.38
N PRO A 296 0.44 -0.16 -3.89
CA PRO A 296 -0.59 -0.73 -4.75
C PRO A 296 -1.90 -0.97 -4.00
N ALA A 297 -3.00 -0.98 -4.75
CA ALA A 297 -4.30 -1.52 -4.36
C ALA A 297 -4.76 -2.52 -5.44
N VAL A 298 -5.67 -3.43 -5.08
CA VAL A 298 -6.19 -4.47 -5.99
C VAL A 298 -7.71 -4.55 -5.91
N LEU A 299 -8.31 -4.94 -7.03
CA LEU A 299 -9.69 -5.34 -7.17
C LEU A 299 -9.75 -6.45 -8.23
N GLU A 300 -10.78 -7.29 -8.18
CA GLU A 300 -11.11 -8.22 -9.27
C GLU A 300 -12.13 -7.53 -10.18
N TRP A 301 -11.96 -7.73 -11.49
CA TRP A 301 -12.88 -7.24 -12.53
C TRP A 301 -12.80 -8.21 -13.70
N GLU A 302 -13.91 -8.88 -14.00
CA GLU A 302 -14.11 -9.58 -15.26
C GLU A 302 -14.91 -8.66 -16.18
N ASP A 303 -14.51 -8.53 -17.45
CA ASP A 303 -15.33 -7.82 -18.44
C ASP A 303 -16.55 -8.67 -18.79
N GLU A 304 -17.72 -8.05 -18.95
CA GLU A 304 -18.92 -8.72 -19.47
C GLU A 304 -18.71 -9.05 -20.96
N GLU A 305 -18.56 -10.34 -21.29
CA GLU A 305 -18.64 -10.89 -22.67
C GLU A 305 -20.09 -11.17 -23.11
#